data_AF-A0A936RSM4-F1
#
_entry.id   AF-A0A936RSM4-F1
#
_cell.length_a   1.000
_cell.length_b   1.000
_cell.length_c   1.000
_cell.angle_alpha   90.00
_cell.angle_beta   90.00
_cell.angle_gamma   90.00
#
_symmetry.space_group_name_H-M   'P 1'
#
loop_
_entity.id
_entity.type
_entity.pdbx_description
1 polymer ?
#
loop_
_entity_poly.entity_id
_entity_poly.type
_entity_poly.pdbx_seq_one_letter_code
_entity_poly.pdbx_strand_id
1 'polypeptide(L)'
;MIRTFLKDLPYTLTQPMYREYEEKCRELERWREHSRLLRAKPYLAQRDAIHFIFALGIYYRYVIAPLSSSANFFERLETEFEAGLTIGGRKIGADFRSSIQNAANHFYYVLRSFGLGASFFAQTDVKRIVLGLIEQEERRANEQD
;
A
#
# COMPACT_ATOMS: atom_id res chain seq x y z
N MET A 1 2.57 -5.05 -11.23
CA MET A 1 2.70 -5.04 -9.75
C MET A 1 1.36 -4.86 -9.05
N ILE A 2 0.68 -3.72 -9.19
CA ILE A 2 -0.60 -3.46 -8.51
C ILE A 2 -1.67 -4.55 -8.75
N ARG A 3 -1.71 -5.15 -9.95
CA ARG A 3 -2.67 -6.22 -10.30
C ARG A 3 -2.70 -7.38 -9.31
N THR A 4 -1.58 -7.72 -8.68
CA THR A 4 -1.50 -8.77 -7.66
C THR A 4 -2.30 -8.41 -6.41
N PHE A 5 -2.35 -7.13 -6.05
CA PHE A 5 -3.12 -6.60 -4.92
C PHE A 5 -4.58 -6.36 -5.25
N LEU A 6 -4.91 -6.19 -6.54
CA LEU A 6 -6.28 -5.96 -7.01
C LEU A 6 -7.06 -7.25 -7.28
N LYS A 7 -6.37 -8.39 -7.31
CA LYS A 7 -6.98 -9.67 -7.60
C LYS A 7 -8.11 -9.93 -6.60
N ASP A 8 -9.27 -10.32 -7.13
CA ASP A 8 -10.46 -10.70 -6.35
C ASP A 8 -11.07 -9.54 -5.51
N LEU A 9 -10.71 -8.28 -5.84
CA LEU A 9 -11.39 -7.09 -5.33
C LEU A 9 -12.50 -6.60 -6.28
N PRO A 10 -13.55 -5.96 -5.75
CA PRO A 10 -14.59 -5.29 -6.51
C PRO A 10 -14.06 -4.31 -7.56
N TYR A 11 -14.71 -4.27 -8.73
CA TYR A 11 -14.36 -3.32 -9.78
C TYR A 11 -14.37 -1.86 -9.29
N THR A 12 -15.34 -1.52 -8.42
CA THR A 12 -15.50 -0.20 -7.80
C THR A 12 -14.29 0.24 -6.98
N LEU A 13 -13.57 -0.71 -6.35
CA LEU A 13 -12.32 -0.46 -5.64
C LEU A 13 -11.11 -0.52 -6.57
N THR A 14 -11.07 -1.49 -7.49
CA THR A 14 -9.90 -1.69 -8.36
C THR A 14 -9.65 -0.53 -9.31
N GLN A 15 -10.68 0.11 -9.86
CA GLN A 15 -10.54 1.25 -10.78
C GLN A 15 -9.78 2.44 -10.17
N PRO A 16 -10.23 3.03 -9.05
CA PRO A 16 -9.51 4.16 -8.44
C PRO A 16 -8.10 3.76 -7.99
N MET A 17 -7.93 2.57 -7.39
CA MET A 17 -6.62 2.07 -6.98
C MET A 17 -5.64 1.93 -8.15
N TYR A 18 -6.10 1.39 -9.29
CA TYR A 18 -5.29 1.22 -10.48
C TYR A 18 -4.88 2.57 -11.09
N ARG A 19 -5.82 3.53 -11.18
CA ARG A 19 -5.55 4.88 -11.69
C ARG A 19 -4.50 5.61 -10.84
N GLU A 20 -4.67 5.58 -9.52
CA GLU A 20 -3.73 6.20 -8.60
C GLU A 20 -2.33 5.56 -8.73
N TYR A 21 -2.26 4.23 -8.85
CA TYR A 21 -0.98 3.54 -9.06
C TYR A 21 -0.28 3.99 -10.35
N GLU A 22 -1.01 4.09 -11.47
CA GLU A 22 -0.43 4.55 -12.73
C GLU A 22 0.04 6.00 -12.65
N GLU A 23 -0.71 6.87 -11.97
CA GLU A 23 -0.32 8.26 -11.74
C GLU A 23 0.99 8.34 -10.95
N LYS A 24 1.12 7.56 -9.87
CA LYS A 24 2.35 7.50 -9.07
C LYS A 24 3.55 6.98 -9.85
N CYS A 25 3.35 5.97 -10.70
CA CYS A 25 4.40 5.48 -11.59
C CYS A 25 4.85 6.57 -12.58
N ARG A 26 3.91 7.31 -13.18
CA ARG A 26 4.23 8.43 -14.08
C ARG A 26 4.97 9.57 -13.36
N GLU A 27 4.56 9.90 -12.14
CA GLU A 27 5.21 10.91 -11.30
C GLU A 27 6.65 10.49 -10.94
N LEU A 28 6.86 9.22 -10.62
CA LEU A 28 8.19 8.66 -10.36
C LEU A 28 9.12 8.76 -11.58
N GLU A 29 8.64 8.38 -12.78
CA GLU A 29 9.43 8.46 -14.00
C GLU A 29 9.84 9.92 -14.30
N ARG A 30 8.89 10.86 -14.21
CA ARG A 30 9.17 12.30 -14.35
C ARG A 30 10.23 12.76 -13.35
N TRP A 31 10.10 12.35 -12.09
CA TRP A 31 11.05 12.75 -11.07
C TRP A 31 12.42 12.11 -11.28
N ARG A 32 12.51 10.87 -11.77
CA ARG A 32 13.78 10.24 -12.13
C ARG A 32 14.53 11.03 -13.19
N GLU A 33 13.82 11.50 -14.22
CA GLU A 33 14.41 12.26 -15.33
C GLU A 33 14.89 13.66 -14.90
N HIS A 34 14.17 14.30 -13.97
CA HIS A 34 14.38 15.73 -13.65
C HIS A 34 15.01 15.96 -12.26
N SER A 35 15.20 14.93 -11.43
CA SER A 35 15.74 15.08 -10.09
C SER A 35 17.23 15.39 -10.11
N ARG A 36 17.59 16.52 -9.50
CA ARG A 36 18.99 16.89 -9.22
C ARG A 36 19.52 16.30 -7.92
N LEU A 37 18.70 15.56 -7.18
CA LEU A 37 19.04 15.06 -5.85
C LEU A 37 19.92 13.79 -5.95
N LEU A 38 21.23 13.95 -5.85
CA LEU A 38 22.20 12.85 -6.04
C LEU A 38 21.93 11.64 -5.14
N ARG A 39 21.61 11.86 -3.86
CA ARG A 39 21.29 10.79 -2.90
C ARG A 39 20.07 9.95 -3.26
N ALA A 40 19.14 10.49 -4.08
CA ALA A 40 17.95 9.74 -4.49
C ALA A 40 18.23 8.81 -5.69
N LYS A 41 19.31 9.01 -6.44
CA LYS A 41 19.59 8.25 -7.68
C LYS A 41 19.67 6.73 -7.48
N PRO A 42 20.35 6.19 -6.44
CA PRO A 42 20.39 4.74 -6.21
C PRO A 42 19.01 4.15 -5.96
N TYR A 43 18.15 4.85 -5.23
CA TYR A 43 16.80 4.42 -4.89
C TYR A 43 15.87 4.50 -6.10
N LEU A 44 15.97 5.56 -6.89
CA LEU A 44 15.24 5.70 -8.15
C LEU A 44 15.62 4.63 -9.18
N ALA A 45 16.78 4.00 -9.05
CA ALA A 45 17.18 2.84 -9.85
C ALA A 45 16.50 1.54 -9.39
N GLN A 46 16.07 1.44 -8.12
CA GLN A 46 15.33 0.30 -7.57
C GLN A 46 13.82 0.37 -7.90
N ARG A 47 13.52 0.45 -9.20
CA ARG A 47 12.16 0.69 -9.71
C ARG A 47 11.12 -0.27 -9.17
N ASP A 48 11.44 -1.56 -9.13
CA ASP A 48 10.49 -2.59 -8.70
C ASP A 48 10.15 -2.49 -7.21
N ALA A 49 11.12 -2.13 -6.37
CA ALA A 49 10.88 -1.91 -4.94
C ALA A 49 9.97 -0.70 -4.70
N ILE A 50 10.20 0.41 -5.41
CA ILE A 50 9.35 1.61 -5.28
C ILE A 50 7.93 1.34 -5.81
N HIS A 51 7.81 0.66 -6.95
CA HIS A 51 6.51 0.23 -7.48
C HIS A 51 5.76 -0.68 -6.49
N PHE A 52 6.48 -1.57 -5.80
CA PHE A 52 5.89 -2.45 -4.79
C PHE A 52 5.35 -1.63 -3.62
N ILE A 53 6.14 -0.65 -3.16
CA ILE A 53 5.75 0.25 -2.07
C ILE A 53 4.53 1.09 -2.45
N PHE A 54 4.44 1.59 -3.68
CA PHE A 54 3.23 2.28 -4.16
C PHE A 54 2.02 1.36 -4.13
N ALA A 55 2.15 0.15 -4.68
CA ALA A 55 1.05 -0.81 -4.69
C ALA A 55 0.58 -1.17 -3.27
N LEU A 56 1.54 -1.37 -2.37
CA LEU A 56 1.30 -1.67 -0.96
C LEU A 56 0.62 -0.51 -0.23
N GLY A 57 1.06 0.73 -0.46
CA GLY A 57 0.46 1.93 0.15
C GLY A 57 -0.96 2.21 -0.35
N ILE A 58 -1.21 2.02 -1.64
CA ILE A 58 -2.55 2.14 -2.21
C ILE A 58 -3.47 1.06 -1.63
N TYR A 59 -3.00 -0.19 -1.57
CA TYR A 59 -3.76 -1.27 -0.94
C TYR A 59 -4.06 -0.98 0.53
N TYR A 60 -3.09 -0.46 1.27
CA TYR A 60 -3.29 -0.04 2.65
C TYR A 60 -4.41 1.00 2.78
N ARG A 61 -4.37 2.07 1.97
CA ARG A 61 -5.34 3.18 2.07
C ARG A 61 -6.77 2.79 1.67
N TYR A 62 -6.92 1.97 0.63
CA TYR A 62 -8.25 1.62 0.11
C TYR A 62 -8.86 0.39 0.77
N VAL A 63 -8.04 -0.49 1.36
CA VAL A 63 -8.49 -1.77 1.90
C VAL A 63 -8.19 -1.85 3.39
N ILE A 64 -6.92 -1.83 3.79
CA ILE A 64 -6.54 -2.13 5.19
C ILE A 64 -7.02 -1.06 6.18
N ALA A 65 -6.81 0.23 5.89
CA ALA A 65 -7.19 1.30 6.80
C ALA A 65 -8.72 1.36 7.00
N PRO A 66 -9.56 1.33 5.94
CA PRO A 66 -11.02 1.30 6.10
C PRO A 66 -11.55 0.08 6.87
N LEU A 67 -10.95 -1.10 6.69
CA LEU A 67 -11.27 -2.31 7.45
C LEU A 67 -10.97 -2.16 8.93
N SER A 68 -9.91 -1.42 9.26
CA SER A 68 -9.47 -1.20 10.64
C SER A 68 -10.28 -0.10 11.35
N SER A 69 -10.94 0.77 10.60
CA SER A 69 -11.52 2.01 11.12
C SER A 69 -13.05 2.11 11.05
N SER A 70 -13.78 1.18 10.42
CA SER A 70 -15.24 1.37 10.26
C SER A 70 -16.07 0.09 10.25
N ALA A 71 -17.20 0.15 10.97
CA ALA A 71 -18.31 -0.79 10.83
C ALA A 71 -19.04 -0.61 9.48
N ASN A 72 -19.12 0.63 8.97
CA ASN A 72 -19.87 1.00 7.76
C ASN A 72 -19.16 0.66 6.43
N PHE A 73 -17.89 0.23 6.45
CA PHE A 73 -17.24 -0.31 5.26
C PHE A 73 -17.79 -1.70 4.92
N PHE A 74 -18.13 -2.48 5.95
CA PHE A 74 -18.77 -3.79 5.76
C PHE A 74 -20.19 -3.67 5.26
N GLU A 75 -21.01 -2.80 5.86
CA GLU A 75 -22.37 -2.57 5.36
C GLU A 75 -22.38 -2.11 3.90
N ARG A 76 -21.43 -1.25 3.50
CA ARG A 76 -21.28 -0.83 2.09
C ARG A 76 -20.85 -1.97 1.17
N LEU A 77 -19.93 -2.82 1.62
CA LEU A 77 -19.51 -3.99 0.85
C LEU A 77 -20.63 -5.04 0.73
N GLU A 78 -21.39 -5.28 1.80
CA GLU A 78 -22.51 -6.24 1.84
C GLU A 78 -23.70 -5.77 1.03
N THR A 79 -24.03 -4.47 1.04
CA THR A 79 -25.13 -3.92 0.24
C THR A 79 -24.80 -3.85 -1.26
N GLU A 80 -23.52 -3.77 -1.63
CA GLU A 80 -23.09 -3.74 -3.02
C GLU A 80 -22.77 -5.14 -3.61
N PHE A 81 -22.68 -6.22 -2.81
CA PHE A 81 -22.27 -7.55 -3.28
C PHE A 81 -23.04 -8.75 -2.67
N GLU A 82 -23.44 -9.70 -3.54
CA GLU A 82 -23.91 -11.06 -3.16
C GLU A 82 -22.77 -12.11 -3.04
N ALA A 83 -21.52 -11.76 -3.35
CA ALA A 83 -20.42 -12.73 -3.45
C ALA A 83 -19.17 -12.26 -2.71
N GLY A 84 -18.73 -13.09 -1.75
CA GLY A 84 -17.65 -12.80 -0.82
C GLY A 84 -16.39 -12.17 -1.42
N LEU A 85 -16.01 -11.02 -0.85
CA LEU A 85 -14.75 -10.32 -1.07
C LEU A 85 -13.56 -11.26 -0.83
N THR A 86 -12.38 -11.00 -1.42
CA THR A 86 -11.17 -11.74 -1.07
C THR A 86 -10.04 -10.79 -0.73
N ILE A 87 -9.49 -10.91 0.49
CA ILE A 87 -8.38 -10.08 0.98
C ILE A 87 -7.19 -11.00 1.25
N GLY A 88 -6.06 -10.76 0.57
CA GLY A 88 -4.87 -11.60 0.71
C GLY A 88 -5.12 -13.07 0.38
N GLY A 89 -6.03 -13.37 -0.56
CA GLY A 89 -6.41 -14.73 -0.95
C GLY A 89 -7.43 -15.42 -0.04
N ARG A 90 -8.00 -14.74 0.96
CA ARG A 90 -9.05 -15.29 1.84
C ARG A 90 -10.41 -14.70 1.52
N LYS A 91 -11.38 -15.58 1.21
CA LYS A 91 -12.77 -15.22 0.94
C LYS A 91 -13.48 -14.78 2.21
N ILE A 92 -14.38 -13.82 2.05
CA ILE A 92 -15.01 -13.04 3.10
C ILE A 92 -16.50 -13.41 3.15
N GLY A 93 -16.93 -14.04 4.25
CA GLY A 93 -18.30 -14.50 4.49
C GLY A 93 -19.02 -13.70 5.58
N ALA A 94 -20.13 -14.22 6.13
CA ALA A 94 -20.92 -13.53 7.16
C ALA A 94 -20.29 -13.55 8.58
N ASP A 95 -19.54 -14.60 8.96
CA ASP A 95 -18.90 -14.76 10.29
C ASP A 95 -17.53 -14.07 10.42
N PHE A 96 -17.30 -13.00 9.67
CA PHE A 96 -15.99 -12.65 9.11
C PHE A 96 -15.17 -11.57 9.85
N ARG A 97 -15.76 -10.85 10.82
CA ARG A 97 -15.10 -9.73 11.53
C ARG A 97 -13.74 -10.08 12.15
N SER A 98 -13.62 -11.23 12.82
CA SER A 98 -12.36 -11.65 13.44
C SER A 98 -11.28 -12.04 12.42
N SER A 99 -11.68 -12.59 11.27
CA SER A 99 -10.75 -12.95 10.19
C SER A 99 -10.15 -11.72 9.50
N ILE A 100 -10.93 -10.67 9.35
CA ILE A 100 -10.46 -9.35 8.88
C ILE A 100 -9.45 -8.78 9.84
N GLN A 101 -9.82 -8.74 11.13
CA GLN A 101 -9.00 -8.13 12.15
C GLN A 101 -7.64 -8.82 12.18
N ASN A 102 -7.63 -10.15 12.07
CA ASN A 102 -6.41 -10.94 11.97
C ASN A 102 -5.61 -10.66 10.69
N ALA A 103 -6.27 -10.52 9.53
CA ALA A 103 -5.60 -10.16 8.28
C ALA A 103 -4.96 -8.76 8.34
N ALA A 104 -5.67 -7.77 8.89
CA ALA A 104 -5.17 -6.43 9.12
C ALA A 104 -3.99 -6.43 10.12
N ASN A 105 -4.12 -7.15 11.25
CA ASN A 105 -3.05 -7.32 12.22
C ASN A 105 -1.80 -7.96 11.60
N HIS A 106 -1.98 -8.99 10.77
CA HIS A 106 -0.88 -9.63 10.06
C HIS A 106 -0.21 -8.68 9.07
N PHE A 107 -0.99 -7.87 8.34
CA PHE A 107 -0.47 -6.82 7.48
C PHE A 107 0.37 -5.82 8.27
N TYR A 108 -0.15 -5.30 9.40
CA TYR A 108 0.60 -4.39 10.27
C TYR A 108 1.87 -5.03 10.85
N TYR A 109 1.85 -6.33 11.17
CA TYR A 109 3.02 -7.06 11.62
C TYR A 109 4.11 -7.12 10.54
N VAL A 110 3.73 -7.50 9.30
CA VAL A 110 4.66 -7.51 8.16
C VAL A 110 5.24 -6.12 7.94
N LEU A 111 4.43 -5.06 7.94
CA LEU A 111 4.92 -3.69 7.80
C LEU A 111 5.95 -3.32 8.86
N ARG A 112 5.69 -3.67 10.14
CA ARG A 112 6.63 -3.43 11.25
C ARG A 112 7.95 -4.17 11.06
N SER A 113 7.95 -5.39 10.53
CA SER A 113 9.20 -6.12 10.24
C SER A 113 10.08 -5.43 9.20
N PHE A 114 9.48 -4.63 8.31
CA PHE A 114 10.18 -3.77 7.36
C PHE A 114 10.34 -2.34 7.87
N GLY A 115 10.10 -2.05 9.16
CA GLY A 115 10.17 -0.72 9.75
C GLY A 115 9.20 0.31 9.15
N LEU A 116 8.21 -0.12 8.37
CA LEU A 116 7.25 0.77 7.72
C LEU A 116 6.04 0.95 8.64
N GLY A 117 5.73 2.20 8.96
CA GLY A 117 4.58 2.56 9.79
C GLY A 117 3.33 2.89 8.98
N ALA A 118 2.16 2.85 9.61
CA ALA A 118 0.90 3.32 9.01
C ALA A 118 0.99 4.76 8.47
N SER A 119 1.76 5.63 9.15
CA SER A 119 2.00 7.02 8.75
C SER A 119 2.78 7.15 7.45
N PHE A 120 3.65 6.19 7.12
CA PHE A 120 4.38 6.17 5.86
C PHE A 120 3.43 5.98 4.68
N PHE A 121 2.46 5.06 4.81
CA PHE A 121 1.47 4.80 3.77
C PHE A 121 0.30 5.79 3.74
N ALA A 122 0.19 6.67 4.73
CA ALA A 122 -0.67 7.85 4.63
C ALA A 122 -0.13 8.87 3.62
N GLN A 123 1.17 8.83 3.30
CA GLN A 123 1.73 9.70 2.27
C GLN A 123 1.33 9.25 0.86
N THR A 124 0.92 10.22 0.06
CA THR A 124 0.58 10.03 -1.35
C THR A 124 1.61 10.65 -2.28
N ASP A 125 2.43 11.58 -1.81
CA ASP A 125 3.45 12.28 -2.60
C ASP A 125 4.66 11.37 -2.87
N VAL A 126 5.02 11.19 -4.15
CA VAL A 126 6.10 10.26 -4.55
C VAL A 126 7.44 10.69 -3.99
N LYS A 127 7.72 11.99 -4.03
CA LYS A 127 8.98 12.54 -3.55
C LYS A 127 9.15 12.28 -2.06
N ARG A 128 8.12 12.52 -1.26
CA ARG A 128 8.15 12.26 0.19
C ARG A 128 8.30 10.77 0.51
N ILE A 129 7.63 9.88 -0.23
CA ILE A 129 7.76 8.43 -0.06
C ILE A 129 9.22 8.01 -0.25
N VAL A 130 9.84 8.40 -1.36
CA VAL A 130 11.24 8.02 -1.64
C VAL A 130 12.22 8.64 -0.67
N LEU A 131 12.03 9.91 -0.29
CA LEU A 131 12.87 10.54 0.74
C LEU A 131 12.73 9.82 2.09
N GLY A 132 11.52 9.40 2.46
CA GLY A 132 11.29 8.61 3.67
C GLY A 132 12.01 7.26 3.64
N LEU A 133 12.10 6.60 2.48
CA LEU A 133 12.85 5.35 2.34
C LEU A 133 14.35 5.56 2.54
N ILE A 134 14.91 6.62 1.94
CA ILE A 134 16.31 7.01 2.11
C ILE A 134 16.61 7.24 3.60
N GLU A 135 15.78 8.05 4.28
CA GLU A 135 15.97 8.35 5.69
C GLU A 135 15.87 7.10 6.59
N GLN A 136 15.02 6.13 6.24
CA GLN A 136 14.92 4.89 7.01
C GLN A 136 16.15 4.00 6.84
N GLU A 137 16.68 3.89 5.62
CA GLU A 137 17.86 3.09 5.36
C GLU A 137 19.11 3.71 6.00
N GLU A 138 19.25 5.03 5.93
CA GLU A 138 20.31 5.78 6.64
C GLU A 138 20.23 5.56 8.16
N ARG A 139 19.04 5.56 8.76
CA ARG A 139 18.88 5.27 10.19
C ARG A 139 19.31 3.84 10.54
N ARG A 140 18.95 2.85 9.71
CA ARG A 140 19.34 1.45 9.94
C ARG A 140 20.84 1.24 9.85
N ALA A 141 21.51 1.89 8.91
CA ALA A 141 22.96 1.84 8.81
C ALA A 141 23.61 2.39 10.08
N ASN A 142 23.12 3.52 10.59
CA ASN A 142 23.66 4.16 11.79
C ASN A 142 23.34 3.42 13.12
N GLU A 143 22.33 2.55 13.14
CA GLU A 143 22.00 1.71 14.31
C GLU A 143 22.82 0.41 14.35
N GLN A 144 23.56 0.08 13.29
CA GLN A 144 24.40 -1.11 13.16
C GLN A 144 25.90 -0.84 13.38
N ASP A 145 26.29 0.43 13.49
CA ASP A 145 27.64 0.90 13.83
C ASP A 145 27.75 1.24 15.34
#